data_AF-A0A165BXF3-F1
#
_entry.id   AF-A0A165BXF3-F1
#
_cell.length_a   1.000
_cell.length_b   1.000
_cell.length_c   1.000
_cell.angle_alpha   90.00
_cell.angle_beta   90.00
_cell.angle_gamma   90.00
#
_symmetry.space_group_name_H-M   'P 1'
#
loop_
_entity.id
_entity.type
_entity.pdbx_description
1 polymer ?
#
loop_
_entity_poly.entity_id
_entity_poly.type
_entity_poly.pdbx_seq_one_letter_code
_entity_poly.pdbx_strand_id
1 'polypeptide(L)'
;MNLPGISIVLRQGASIEEISRELSDAEAEYKRVKKFYKDLNKLAAEAALDERRDKWCMFRMYMSLRCKMQFSYHLSCRAYYGKVSLKHSKGELKLEVNMLAHRYPGDQASTSMKDPKALSGGEKSFSTICFLLSLWDCIGCPVRCLDEFDVFMDAVNRKVTMRMIMEAANEADRKQYILISPQALNGVKLLPSVKVLRMSDPERGQDEQ
;
A
#
# COMPACT_ATOMS: atom_id res chain seq x y z
N MET A 1 6.76 -41.02 -20.41
CA MET A 1 5.87 -42.14 -20.01
C MET A 1 4.73 -42.19 -21.00
N ASN A 2 4.63 -43.27 -21.77
CA ASN A 2 3.53 -43.48 -22.72
C ASN A 2 2.24 -43.75 -21.95
N LEU A 3 1.25 -42.85 -22.05
CA LEU A 3 -0.12 -43.17 -21.70
C LEU A 3 -0.67 -44.07 -22.82
N PRO A 4 -1.10 -45.32 -22.53
CA PRO A 4 -1.70 -46.16 -23.55
C PRO A 4 -2.98 -45.50 -24.04
N GLY A 5 -3.01 -45.17 -25.33
CA GLY A 5 -4.17 -44.59 -25.98
C GLY A 5 -5.35 -45.54 -25.86
N ILE A 6 -6.49 -45.01 -25.38
CA ILE A 6 -7.77 -45.72 -25.37
C ILE A 6 -8.18 -45.89 -26.83
N SER A 7 -7.88 -47.05 -27.41
CA SER A 7 -8.30 -47.43 -28.75
C SER A 7 -9.15 -48.67 -28.63
N ILE A 8 -10.48 -48.49 -28.71
CA ILE A 8 -11.41 -49.61 -28.86
C ILE A 8 -11.29 -50.03 -30.33
N VAL A 9 -10.40 -50.99 -30.59
CA VAL A 9 -10.20 -51.53 -31.94
C VAL A 9 -11.29 -52.57 -32.16
N LEU A 10 -12.28 -52.26 -33.00
CA LEU A 10 -13.26 -53.24 -33.49
C LEU A 10 -12.52 -54.30 -34.33
N ARG A 11 -12.04 -55.36 -33.67
CA ARG A 11 -11.49 -56.54 -34.35
C ARG A 11 -12.67 -57.37 -34.87
N GLN A 12 -12.69 -57.62 -36.19
CA GLN A 12 -13.62 -58.61 -36.76
C GLN A 12 -13.40 -59.96 -36.06
N GLY A 13 -14.40 -60.42 -35.29
CA GLY A 13 -14.37 -61.68 -34.55
C GLY A 13 -14.40 -61.60 -33.02
N ALA A 14 -14.38 -60.41 -32.41
CA ALA A 14 -14.50 -60.26 -30.95
C ALA A 14 -15.94 -60.52 -30.46
N SER A 15 -16.08 -61.23 -29.35
CA SER A 15 -17.39 -61.48 -28.73
C SER A 15 -17.95 -60.24 -28.04
N ILE A 16 -19.27 -60.12 -27.97
CA ILE A 16 -19.96 -59.01 -27.28
C ILE A 16 -19.52 -58.91 -25.81
N GLU A 17 -19.22 -60.06 -25.19
CA GLU A 17 -18.77 -60.15 -23.80
C GLU A 17 -17.34 -59.64 -23.60
N GLU A 18 -16.46 -59.78 -24.59
CA GLU A 18 -15.10 -59.22 -24.56
C GLU A 18 -15.14 -57.70 -24.71
N ILE A 19 -15.93 -57.19 -25.67
CA ILE A 19 -16.10 -55.75 -25.88
C ILE A 19 -16.71 -55.08 -24.64
N SER A 20 -17.69 -55.73 -24.01
CA SER A 20 -18.31 -55.24 -22.76
C SER A 20 -17.32 -55.19 -21.59
N ARG A 21 -16.46 -56.21 -21.45
CA ARG A 21 -15.39 -56.24 -20.44
C ARG A 21 -14.36 -55.14 -20.68
N GLU A 22 -13.88 -55.00 -21.92
CA GLU A 22 -12.92 -53.95 -22.28
C GLU A 22 -13.48 -52.54 -22.02
N LEU A 23 -14.77 -52.31 -22.35
CA LEU A 23 -15.43 -51.05 -22.05
C LEU A 23 -15.52 -50.80 -20.54
N SER A 24 -15.92 -51.80 -19.76
CA SER A 24 -15.99 -51.70 -18.29
C SER A 24 -14.62 -51.39 -17.68
N ASP A 25 -13.56 -52.04 -18.15
CA ASP A 25 -12.20 -51.83 -17.66
C ASP A 25 -11.68 -50.43 -18.02
N ALA A 26 -11.94 -49.97 -19.26
CA ALA A 26 -11.58 -48.64 -19.71
C ALA A 26 -12.34 -47.54 -18.94
N GLU A 27 -13.64 -47.74 -18.64
CA GLU A 27 -14.40 -46.82 -17.80
C GLU A 27 -13.89 -46.75 -16.37
N ALA A 28 -13.53 -47.91 -15.79
CA ALA A 28 -12.95 -47.98 -14.46
C ALA A 28 -11.60 -47.24 -14.40
N GLU A 29 -10.75 -47.44 -15.41
CA GLU A 29 -9.47 -46.72 -15.51
C GLU A 29 -9.67 -45.22 -15.71
N TYR A 30 -10.57 -44.80 -16.61
CA TYR A 30 -10.90 -43.39 -16.78
C TYR A 30 -11.37 -42.75 -15.47
N LYS A 31 -12.25 -43.41 -14.72
CA LYS A 31 -12.72 -42.92 -13.41
C LYS A 31 -11.57 -42.80 -12.40
N ARG A 32 -10.64 -43.77 -12.37
CA ARG A 32 -9.44 -43.72 -11.53
C ARG A 32 -8.53 -42.54 -11.89
N VAL A 33 -8.15 -42.41 -13.16
CA VAL A 33 -7.28 -41.31 -13.64
C VAL A 33 -7.93 -39.95 -13.42
N LYS A 34 -9.24 -39.82 -13.68
CA LYS A 34 -9.99 -38.58 -13.44
C LYS A 34 -9.99 -38.19 -11.96
N LYS A 35 -10.13 -39.15 -11.05
CA LYS A 35 -10.03 -38.90 -9.60
C LYS A 35 -8.62 -38.48 -9.21
N PHE A 36 -7.61 -39.23 -9.64
CA PHE A 36 -6.21 -38.92 -9.38
C PHE A 36 -5.82 -37.52 -9.87
N TYR A 37 -6.23 -37.14 -11.08
CA TYR A 37 -6.01 -35.82 -11.64
C TYR A 37 -6.66 -34.70 -10.80
N LYS A 38 -7.90 -34.91 -10.33
CA LYS A 38 -8.57 -33.95 -9.43
C LYS A 38 -7.83 -33.78 -8.10
N ASP A 39 -7.41 -34.90 -7.51
CA ASP A 39 -6.69 -34.90 -6.24
C ASP A 39 -5.31 -34.20 -6.39
N LEU A 40 -4.61 -34.46 -7.49
CA LEU A 40 -3.34 -33.80 -7.82
C LEU A 40 -3.51 -32.29 -8.01
N ASN A 41 -4.54 -31.85 -8.74
CA ASN A 41 -4.83 -30.42 -8.92
C ASN A 41 -5.17 -29.73 -7.60
N LYS A 42 -5.90 -30.42 -6.71
CA LYS A 42 -6.21 -29.89 -5.38
C LYS A 42 -4.93 -29.68 -4.57
N LEU A 43 -4.05 -30.68 -4.54
CA LEU A 43 -2.77 -30.59 -3.83
C LEU A 43 -1.89 -29.46 -4.39
N ALA A 44 -1.82 -29.33 -5.72
CA ALA A 44 -1.07 -28.25 -6.36
C ALA A 44 -1.64 -26.86 -6.02
N ALA A 45 -2.97 -26.74 -5.96
CA ALA A 45 -3.63 -25.50 -5.56
C ALA A 45 -3.36 -25.14 -4.08
N GLU A 46 -3.38 -26.12 -3.18
CA GLU A 46 -3.05 -25.94 -1.76
C GLU A 46 -1.59 -25.48 -1.57
N ALA A 47 -0.63 -26.15 -2.23
CA ALA A 47 0.78 -25.75 -2.20
C ALA A 47 0.98 -24.31 -2.73
N ALA A 48 0.31 -23.96 -3.84
CA ALA A 48 0.36 -22.61 -4.39
C ALA A 48 -0.30 -21.55 -3.48
N LEU A 49 -1.27 -21.92 -2.64
CA LEU A 49 -1.87 -21.03 -1.65
C LEU A 49 -0.93 -20.79 -0.48
N ASP A 50 -0.25 -21.82 0.00
CA ASP A 50 0.69 -21.70 1.11
C ASP A 50 1.91 -20.84 0.71
N GLU A 51 2.46 -21.04 -0.49
CA GLU A 51 3.52 -20.18 -1.02
C GLU A 51 3.07 -18.70 -1.11
N ARG A 52 1.82 -18.46 -1.54
CA ARG A 52 1.25 -17.11 -1.59
C ARG A 52 1.07 -16.51 -0.20
N ARG A 53 0.70 -17.30 0.80
CA ARG A 53 0.58 -16.85 2.20
C ARG A 53 1.93 -16.44 2.76
N ASP A 54 2.98 -17.20 2.48
CA ASP A 54 4.34 -16.89 2.92
C ASP A 54 4.85 -15.60 2.27
N LYS A 55 4.70 -15.49 0.94
CA LYS A 55 5.04 -14.26 0.20
C LYS A 55 4.26 -13.06 0.72
N TRP A 56 2.98 -13.21 0.99
CA TRP A 56 2.15 -12.15 1.57
C TRP A 56 2.64 -11.74 2.97
N CYS A 57 3.00 -12.71 3.82
CA CYS A 57 3.52 -12.44 5.16
C CYS A 57 4.81 -11.61 5.09
N MET A 58 5.75 -12.02 4.22
CA MET A 58 7.01 -11.32 4.01
C MET A 58 6.80 -9.92 3.43
N PHE A 59 5.95 -9.80 2.41
CA PHE A 59 5.59 -8.51 1.82
C PHE A 59 5.03 -7.55 2.87
N ARG A 60 4.06 -8.01 3.66
CA ARG A 60 3.43 -7.21 4.71
C ARG A 60 4.42 -6.78 5.78
N MET A 61 5.34 -7.66 6.20
CA MET A 61 6.41 -7.32 7.15
C MET A 61 7.35 -6.25 6.57
N TYR A 62 7.81 -6.45 5.33
CA TYR A 62 8.71 -5.52 4.66
C TYR A 62 8.09 -4.13 4.47
N MET A 63 6.85 -4.06 3.99
CA MET A 63 6.11 -2.80 3.87
C MET A 63 5.90 -2.09 5.22
N SER A 64 5.64 -2.86 6.27
CA SER A 64 5.49 -2.30 7.62
C SER A 64 6.78 -1.70 8.14
N LEU A 65 7.91 -2.38 7.90
CA LEU A 65 9.22 -1.88 8.31
C LEU A 65 9.60 -0.63 7.53
N ARG A 66 9.40 -0.65 6.21
CA ARG A 66 9.66 0.49 5.33
C ARG A 66 8.83 1.71 5.73
N CYS A 67 7.53 1.54 5.95
CA CYS A 67 6.64 2.60 6.43
C CYS A 67 7.12 3.21 7.76
N LYS A 68 7.57 2.38 8.71
CA LYS A 68 8.09 2.86 10.01
C LYS A 68 9.35 3.71 9.83
N MET A 69 10.28 3.26 9.00
CA MET A 69 11.53 3.96 8.72
C MET A 69 11.28 5.30 8.03
N GLN A 70 10.45 5.31 6.98
CA GLN A 70 10.12 6.54 6.27
C GLN A 70 9.39 7.54 7.16
N PHE A 71 8.51 7.07 8.05
CA PHE A 71 7.80 7.96 8.97
C PHE A 71 8.75 8.68 9.93
N SER A 72 9.69 7.94 10.50
CA SER A 72 10.73 8.52 11.35
C SER A 72 11.63 9.49 10.57
N TYR A 73 11.98 9.15 9.32
CA TYR A 73 12.77 10.02 8.45
C TYR A 73 12.06 11.34 8.16
N HIS A 74 10.81 11.31 7.71
CA HIS A 74 10.01 12.50 7.41
C HIS A 74 9.78 13.39 8.64
N LEU A 75 9.55 12.82 9.82
CA LEU A 75 9.44 13.59 11.06
C LEU A 75 10.76 14.28 11.44
N SER A 76 11.90 13.64 11.15
CA SER A 76 13.22 14.21 11.46
C SER A 76 13.52 15.51 10.70
N CYS A 77 12.83 15.77 9.58
CA CYS A 77 12.91 17.06 8.85
C CYS A 77 12.48 18.27 9.71
N ARG A 78 11.79 18.03 10.83
CA ARG A 78 11.39 19.03 11.83
C ARG A 78 12.01 18.78 13.22
N ALA A 79 13.03 17.92 13.30
CA ALA A 79 13.55 17.42 14.57
C ALA A 79 12.47 16.78 15.45
N TYR A 80 11.44 16.20 14.82
CA TYR A 80 10.42 15.41 15.52
C TYR A 80 10.81 13.94 15.51
N TYR A 81 10.33 13.22 16.50
CA TYR A 81 10.45 11.78 16.60
C TYR A 81 9.07 11.15 16.55
N GLY A 82 8.94 9.97 15.96
CA GLY A 82 7.68 9.24 16.03
C GLY A 82 7.82 7.78 15.70
N LYS A 83 6.77 7.04 16.05
CA LYS A 83 6.68 5.60 15.89
C LYS A 83 5.36 5.22 15.25
N VAL A 84 5.43 4.32 14.29
CA VAL A 84 4.26 3.64 13.71
C VAL A 84 4.18 2.23 14.26
N SER A 85 3.05 1.87 14.86
CA SER A 85 2.75 0.51 15.32
C SER A 85 1.60 -0.06 14.49
N LEU A 86 1.94 -1.01 13.61
CA LEU A 86 1.00 -1.76 12.77
C LEU A 86 0.83 -3.16 13.36
N LYS A 87 -0.35 -3.47 13.93
CA LYS A 87 -0.69 -4.82 14.41
C LYS A 87 -1.66 -5.48 13.45
N HIS A 88 -1.11 -6.20 12.47
CA HIS A 88 -1.89 -6.81 11.39
C HIS A 88 -2.92 -7.84 11.85
N SER A 89 -2.65 -8.60 12.92
CA SER A 89 -3.61 -9.59 13.44
C SER A 89 -4.87 -8.96 14.02
N LYS A 90 -4.79 -7.71 14.49
CA LYS A 90 -5.91 -6.97 15.09
C LYS A 90 -6.45 -5.86 14.18
N GLY A 91 -5.82 -5.61 13.04
CA GLY A 91 -6.15 -4.47 12.19
C GLY A 91 -5.90 -3.11 12.87
N GLU A 92 -5.01 -3.05 13.87
CA GLU A 92 -4.75 -1.81 14.63
C GLU A 92 -3.58 -1.03 14.03
N LEU A 93 -3.78 0.27 13.83
CA LEU A 93 -2.75 1.25 13.53
C LEU A 93 -2.67 2.26 14.69
N LYS A 94 -1.48 2.42 15.27
CA LYS A 94 -1.20 3.46 16.25
C LYS A 94 -0.01 4.29 15.78
N LEU A 95 -0.19 5.61 15.79
CA LEU A 95 0.86 6.59 15.57
C LEU A 95 1.19 7.26 16.90
N GLU A 96 2.47 7.50 17.14
CA GLU A 96 2.98 8.16 18.34
C GLU A 96 4.02 9.19 17.90
N VAL A 97 3.91 10.43 18.35
CA VAL A 97 4.79 11.53 17.92
C VAL A 97 5.28 12.30 19.15
N ASN A 98 6.56 12.63 19.17
CA ASN A 98 7.20 13.48 20.17
C ASN A 98 7.94 14.61 19.45
N MET A 99 7.71 15.84 19.92
CA MET A 99 8.17 17.05 19.25
C MET A 99 9.04 17.94 20.14
N LEU A 100 9.48 17.41 21.29
CA LEU A 100 10.22 18.14 22.31
C LEU A 100 11.75 17.99 22.23
N ALA A 101 12.32 17.52 21.11
CA ALA A 101 13.78 17.42 20.97
C ALA A 101 14.50 18.79 21.01
N HIS A 102 13.76 19.90 21.03
CA HIS A 102 14.29 21.27 21.13
C HIS A 102 14.33 21.87 22.56
N ARG A 103 13.98 21.13 23.62
CA ARG A 103 14.20 21.64 24.99
C ARG A 103 15.58 21.23 25.53
N TYR A 104 16.25 22.20 26.14
CA TYR A 104 17.55 22.09 26.78
C TYR A 104 17.72 20.82 27.63
N PRO A 105 18.93 20.24 27.71
CA PRO A 105 19.22 19.14 28.61
C PRO A 105 19.05 19.63 30.05
N GLY A 106 17.87 19.40 30.63
CA GLY A 106 17.49 19.88 31.96
C GLY A 106 15.99 20.05 32.18
N ASP A 107 15.18 20.13 31.12
CA ASP A 107 13.73 20.21 31.28
C ASP A 107 13.11 18.82 31.46
N GLN A 108 12.76 18.46 32.70
CA GLN A 108 12.11 17.19 33.06
C GLN A 108 10.62 17.12 32.65
N ALA A 109 10.14 18.08 31.84
CA ALA A 109 8.79 18.07 31.29
C ALA A 109 8.61 16.96 30.24
N SER A 110 8.37 15.75 30.73
CA SER A 110 7.87 14.55 30.04
C SER A 110 8.27 14.42 28.57
N THR A 111 9.29 13.61 28.32
CA THR A 111 9.63 12.93 27.05
C THR A 111 8.52 11.95 26.57
N SER A 112 7.26 12.25 26.88
CA SER A 112 6.12 11.38 26.61
C SER A 112 5.71 11.48 25.15
N MET A 113 5.69 10.32 24.48
CA MET A 113 5.07 10.15 23.17
C MET A 113 3.60 10.59 23.25
N LYS A 114 3.22 11.56 22.41
CA LYS A 114 1.82 12.00 22.34
C LYS A 114 1.08 11.19 21.28
N ASP A 115 -0.15 10.83 21.60
CA ASP A 115 -1.12 10.40 20.60
C ASP A 115 -1.40 11.58 19.66
N PRO A 116 -1.52 11.39 18.33
CA PRO A 116 -1.89 12.44 17.38
C PRO A 116 -3.13 13.26 17.77
N LYS A 117 -4.04 12.68 18.57
CA LYS A 117 -5.21 13.39 19.10
C LYS A 117 -4.88 14.49 20.10
N ALA A 118 -3.71 14.44 20.74
CA ALA A 118 -3.22 15.42 21.71
C ALA A 118 -2.26 16.46 21.10
N LEU A 119 -2.09 16.44 19.77
CA LEU A 119 -1.28 17.43 19.03
C LEU A 119 -2.13 18.65 18.66
N SER A 120 -1.48 19.80 18.43
CA SER A 120 -2.18 20.95 17.85
C SER A 120 -2.56 20.69 16.38
N GLY A 121 -3.47 21.49 15.82
CA GLY A 121 -4.00 21.30 14.46
C GLY A 121 -2.91 21.18 13.39
N GLY A 122 -1.94 22.10 13.40
CA GLY A 122 -0.84 22.10 12.42
C GLY A 122 0.11 20.91 12.56
N GLU A 123 0.34 20.46 13.79
CA GLU A 123 1.23 19.32 14.09
C GLU A 123 0.57 17.98 13.73
N LYS A 124 -0.74 17.88 13.99
CA LYS A 124 -1.55 16.76 13.51
C LYS A 124 -1.54 16.68 11.99
N SER A 125 -1.73 17.80 11.29
CA SER A 125 -1.65 17.81 9.83
C SER A 125 -0.26 17.44 9.33
N PHE A 126 0.81 17.97 9.94
CA PHE A 126 2.19 17.66 9.55
C PHE A 126 2.51 16.17 9.71
N SER A 127 2.21 15.60 10.88
CA SER A 127 2.42 14.18 11.15
C SER A 127 1.57 13.27 10.24
N THR A 128 0.36 13.71 9.88
CA THR A 128 -0.49 13.00 8.92
C THR A 128 0.16 12.95 7.54
N ILE A 129 0.72 14.07 7.04
CA ILE A 129 1.42 14.06 5.75
C ILE A 129 2.70 13.22 5.81
N CYS A 130 3.47 13.27 6.90
CA CYS A 130 4.63 12.39 7.07
C CYS A 130 4.23 10.92 6.97
N PHE A 131 3.11 10.54 7.59
CA PHE A 131 2.58 9.18 7.50
C PHE A 131 2.10 8.83 6.09
N LEU A 132 1.42 9.75 5.41
CA LEU A 132 0.96 9.56 4.03
C LEU A 132 2.13 9.34 3.06
N LEU A 133 3.19 10.17 3.15
CA LEU A 133 4.40 10.01 2.33
C LEU A 133 5.06 8.65 2.57
N SER A 134 5.09 8.20 3.83
CA SER A 134 5.62 6.89 4.21
C SER A 134 4.84 5.73 3.59
N LEU A 135 3.51 5.84 3.57
CA LEU A 135 2.64 4.86 2.91
C LEU A 135 2.81 4.88 1.39
N TRP A 136 2.92 6.07 0.81
CA TRP A 136 3.16 6.22 -0.62
C TRP A 136 4.50 5.61 -1.05
N ASP A 137 5.54 5.64 -0.23
CA ASP A 137 6.79 4.94 -0.56
C ASP A 137 6.60 3.40 -0.57
N CYS A 138 5.63 2.89 0.19
CA CYS A 138 5.30 1.46 0.24
C CYS A 138 4.30 1.03 -0.86
N ILE A 139 3.51 1.96 -1.40
CA ILE A 139 2.41 1.65 -2.31
C ILE A 139 2.74 2.07 -3.75
N GLY A 140 2.66 1.12 -4.67
CA GLY A 140 2.75 1.37 -6.11
C GLY A 140 1.46 2.02 -6.63
N CYS A 141 1.42 3.36 -6.63
CA CYS A 141 0.34 4.14 -7.22
C CYS A 141 0.90 5.15 -8.23
N PRO A 142 0.51 5.10 -9.52
CA PRO A 142 1.06 5.96 -10.57
C PRO A 142 0.60 7.41 -10.48
N VAL A 143 -0.56 7.68 -9.86
CA VAL A 143 -1.11 9.04 -9.69
C VAL A 143 -1.48 9.25 -8.24
N ARG A 144 -1.04 10.37 -7.66
CA ARG A 144 -1.26 10.73 -6.26
C ARG A 144 -1.88 12.11 -6.19
N CYS A 145 -3.03 12.20 -5.53
CA CYS A 145 -3.75 13.46 -5.38
C CYS A 145 -3.87 13.83 -3.91
N LEU A 146 -3.70 15.12 -3.61
CA LEU A 146 -4.00 15.69 -2.30
C LEU A 146 -4.84 16.94 -2.51
N ASP A 147 -5.90 17.04 -1.72
CA ASP A 147 -6.76 18.21 -1.67
C ASP A 147 -6.74 18.80 -0.26
N GLU A 148 -6.75 20.12 -0.18
CA GLU A 148 -6.78 20.90 1.07
C GLU A 148 -5.75 20.48 2.14
N PHE A 149 -4.62 19.91 1.73
CA PHE A 149 -3.69 19.24 2.63
C PHE A 149 -2.99 20.17 3.64
N ASP A 150 -2.95 21.47 3.36
CA ASP A 150 -2.24 22.47 4.15
C ASP A 150 -3.15 23.39 4.98
N VAL A 151 -4.49 23.24 4.93
CA VAL A 151 -5.48 24.16 5.55
C VAL A 151 -5.21 24.43 7.04
N PHE A 152 -4.81 23.42 7.80
CA PHE A 152 -4.56 23.57 9.25
C PHE A 152 -3.08 23.84 9.59
N MET A 153 -2.20 23.96 8.60
CA MET A 153 -0.77 24.17 8.82
C MET A 153 -0.43 25.65 8.92
N ASP A 154 0.42 26.00 9.89
CA ASP A 154 1.07 27.31 9.90
C ASP A 154 2.05 27.46 8.71
N ALA A 155 2.52 28.68 8.47
CA ALA A 155 3.41 28.99 7.35
C ALA A 155 4.73 28.19 7.36
N VAL A 156 5.28 27.89 8.55
CA VAL A 156 6.53 27.15 8.68
C VAL A 156 6.30 25.67 8.38
N ASN A 157 5.21 25.08 8.88
CA ASN A 157 4.86 23.67 8.69
C ASN A 157 4.53 23.44 7.21
N ARG A 158 3.70 24.30 6.64
CA ARG A 158 3.35 24.27 5.22
C ARG A 158 4.59 24.31 4.31
N LYS A 159 5.55 25.21 4.57
CA LYS A 159 6.77 25.32 3.75
C LYS A 159 7.62 24.05 3.79
N VAL A 160 7.71 23.40 4.95
CA VAL A 160 8.44 22.13 5.09
C VAL A 160 7.69 21.00 4.41
N THR A 161 6.39 20.85 4.67
CA THR A 161 5.51 19.85 4.04
C THR A 161 5.56 19.93 2.52
N MET A 162 5.41 21.14 1.96
CA MET A 162 5.41 21.35 0.52
C MET A 162 6.72 20.89 -0.12
N ARG A 163 7.86 21.23 0.51
CA ARG A 163 9.17 20.77 0.06
C ARG A 163 9.27 19.24 0.10
N MET A 164 8.85 18.61 1.19
CA MET A 164 8.88 17.15 1.34
C MET A 164 8.02 16.46 0.26
N ILE A 165 6.85 16.99 -0.06
CA ILE A 165 6.00 16.44 -1.12
C ILE A 165 6.69 16.60 -2.49
N MET A 166 7.27 17.76 -2.79
CA MET A 166 7.99 17.99 -4.05
C MET A 166 9.21 17.08 -4.20
N GLU A 167 10.00 16.90 -3.14
CA GLU A 167 11.14 15.98 -3.10
C GLU A 167 10.68 14.54 -3.34
N ALA A 168 9.66 14.08 -2.60
CA ALA A 168 9.09 12.75 -2.78
C ALA A 168 8.51 12.53 -4.18
N ALA A 169 7.94 13.56 -4.80
CA ALA A 169 7.45 13.51 -6.17
C ALA A 169 8.59 13.43 -7.19
N ASN A 170 9.70 14.12 -6.94
CA ASN A 170 10.86 14.14 -7.83
C ASN A 170 11.68 12.84 -7.74
N GLU A 171 11.73 12.19 -6.59
CA GLU A 171 12.37 10.88 -6.39
C GLU A 171 11.53 9.72 -6.93
N ALA A 172 10.22 9.92 -7.08
CA ALA A 172 9.30 8.90 -7.52
C ALA A 172 9.35 8.69 -9.04
N ASP A 173 9.99 7.60 -9.48
CA ASP A 173 10.01 7.25 -10.90
C ASP A 173 8.60 6.96 -11.45
N ARG A 174 8.26 7.60 -12.58
CA ARG A 174 6.99 7.45 -13.31
C ARG A 174 5.73 7.64 -12.46
N LYS A 175 5.75 8.59 -11.51
CA LYS A 175 4.55 8.95 -10.71
C LYS A 175 4.17 10.42 -10.93
N GLN A 176 2.86 10.67 -11.03
CA GLN A 176 2.31 12.03 -11.12
C GLN A 176 1.69 12.45 -9.80
N TYR A 177 1.98 13.68 -9.39
CA TYR A 177 1.40 14.29 -8.19
C TYR A 177 0.49 15.46 -8.59
N ILE A 178 -0.71 15.49 -8.03
CA ILE A 178 -1.69 16.55 -8.21
C ILE A 178 -2.02 17.09 -6.82
N LEU A 179 -1.67 18.34 -6.57
CA LEU A 179 -1.90 19.00 -5.29
C LEU A 179 -2.86 20.16 -5.49
N ILE A 180 -3.95 20.15 -4.74
CA ILE A 180 -4.94 21.22 -4.70
C ILE A 180 -4.86 21.83 -3.30
N SER A 181 -4.74 23.15 -3.27
CA SER A 181 -4.72 23.91 -2.02
C SER A 181 -5.42 25.26 -2.26
N PRO A 182 -6.26 25.72 -1.30
CA PRO A 182 -6.84 27.06 -1.34
C PRO A 182 -5.82 28.14 -0.98
N GLN A 183 -4.62 27.77 -0.53
CA GLN A 183 -3.62 28.71 -0.04
C GLN A 183 -2.59 29.09 -1.12
N ALA A 184 -2.14 30.34 -1.07
CA ALA A 184 -1.07 30.81 -1.95
C ALA A 184 0.28 30.14 -1.63
N LEU A 185 1.07 29.88 -2.68
CA LEU A 185 2.41 29.28 -2.58
C LEU A 185 3.51 30.25 -2.13
N ASN A 186 3.15 31.29 -1.35
CA ASN A 186 4.07 32.36 -0.98
C ASN A 186 5.27 31.84 -0.19
N GLY A 187 6.48 32.11 -0.67
CA GLY A 187 7.73 31.74 0.01
C GLY A 187 8.15 30.27 -0.14
N VAL A 188 7.48 29.49 -1.01
CA VAL A 188 7.89 28.14 -1.42
C VAL A 188 8.80 28.23 -2.63
N LYS A 189 9.99 27.61 -2.55
CA LYS A 189 10.88 27.47 -3.71
C LYS A 189 10.41 26.27 -4.54
N LEU A 190 9.93 26.55 -5.75
CA LEU A 190 9.46 25.51 -6.67
C LEU A 190 10.66 24.79 -7.29
N LEU A 191 10.53 23.47 -7.47
CA LEU A 191 11.47 22.67 -8.26
C LEU A 191 11.13 22.77 -9.76
N PRO A 192 12.11 22.58 -10.67
CA PRO A 192 11.87 22.65 -12.12
C PRO A 192 10.81 21.67 -12.63
N SER A 193 10.61 20.54 -11.95
CA SER A 193 9.61 19.51 -12.26
C SER A 193 8.18 19.90 -11.85
N VAL A 194 7.98 21.05 -11.19
CA VAL A 194 6.68 21.49 -10.68
C VAL A 194 6.02 22.49 -11.62
N LYS A 195 4.79 22.20 -12.02
CA LYS A 195 3.91 23.13 -12.74
C LYS A 195 2.84 23.67 -11.79
N VAL A 196 2.74 25.00 -11.67
CA VAL A 196 1.71 25.67 -10.87
C VAL A 196 0.63 26.21 -11.78
N LEU A 197 -0.63 25.89 -11.46
CA LEU A 197 -1.81 26.46 -12.10
C LEU A 197 -2.56 27.25 -11.04
N ARG A 198 -2.67 28.57 -11.23
CA ARG A 198 -3.44 29.45 -10.35
C ARG A 198 -4.77 29.77 -11.02
N MET A 199 -5.87 29.51 -10.32
CA MET A 199 -7.20 29.94 -10.76
C MET A 199 -7.39 31.43 -10.45
N SER A 200 -8.22 32.09 -11.26
CA SER A 200 -8.69 33.45 -10.98
C SER A 200 -9.42 33.49 -9.65
N ASP A 201 -9.38 34.64 -8.98
CA ASP A 201 -10.14 34.82 -7.74
C ASP A 201 -11.64 34.62 -8.04
N PRO A 202 -12.38 33.92 -7.16
CA PRO A 202 -13.79 33.65 -7.39
C PRO A 202 -14.58 34.95 -7.43
N GLU A 203 -15.52 35.06 -8.37
CA GLU A 203 -16.50 36.15 -8.39
C GLU A 203 -17.38 36.02 -7.13
N ARG A 204 -17.08 36.81 -6.11
CA ARG A 204 -17.98 36.97 -4.98
C ARG A 204 -19.10 37.88 -5.45
N GLY A 205 -20.30 37.32 -5.60
CA GLY A 205 -21.50 38.10 -5.89
C GLY A 205 -21.55 39.33 -4.98
N GLN A 206 -21.56 40.50 -5.61
CA GLN A 206 -21.81 41.77 -4.95
C GLN A 206 -23.19 41.69 -4.29
N ASP A 207 -23.22 41.98 -2.98
CA ASP A 207 -24.34 42.51 -2.21
C ASP A 207 -25.76 42.08 -2.65
N GLU A 208 -26.27 40.99 -2.07
CA GLU A 208 -27.71 40.91 -1.80
C GLU A 208 -28.02 41.96 -0.72
N GLN A 209 -28.53 43.11 -1.19
CA GLN A 209 -29.12 44.18 -0.37
C GLN A 209 -30.27 43.68 0.50
#